data_AF-A0A7S0IT05-F1
#
_entry.id   AF-A0A7S0IT05-F1
#
_cell.length_a   1.000
_cell.length_b   1.000
_cell.length_c   1.000
_cell.angle_alpha   90.00
_cell.angle_beta   90.00
_cell.angle_gamma   90.00
#
_symmetry.space_group_name_H-M   'P 1'
#
loop_
_entity.id
_entity.type
_entity.pdbx_description
1 polymer ?
#
loop_
_entity_poly.entity_id
_entity_poly.type
_entity_poly.pdbx_seq_one_letter_code
_entity_poly.pdbx_strand_id
1 'polypeptide(L)'
;ALGGRAEPNPYEPQRAYLYLVDGRGQAFTDSVGLTAELASPALSVSSLNYTVTRLMPEGARVEAAPPILDAANARPAYWIPRAAFLGLLLRGLPPRVTTLFGAELIEVSRTADGAVDVVARTADGEALCLRPALLVGADGLNSIVRERCAAWAESAADFTPVVLPSPSSGLLYKMIRLPPAFALDSADASLTAE
;
A
#
# COMPACT_ATOMS: atom_id res chain seq x y z
N ALA A 1 -21.53 21.90 6.17
CA ALA A 1 -20.91 21.65 4.86
C ALA A 1 -19.43 21.37 5.10
N LEU A 2 -19.03 20.10 5.07
CA LEU A 2 -17.63 19.71 5.28
C LEU A 2 -16.92 19.81 3.92
N GLY A 3 -16.05 20.80 3.79
CA GLY A 3 -15.27 21.05 2.58
C GLY A 3 -14.44 19.83 2.21
N GLY A 4 -14.51 19.45 0.92
CA GLY A 4 -13.70 18.36 0.37
C GLY A 4 -12.22 18.64 0.62
N ARG A 5 -11.57 17.74 1.36
CA ARG A 5 -10.13 17.80 1.63
C ARG A 5 -9.37 16.96 0.60
N ALA A 6 -8.22 17.47 0.19
CA ALA A 6 -7.39 16.89 -0.87
C ALA A 6 -6.92 15.46 -0.54
N GLU A 7 -7.00 14.57 -1.52
CA GLU A 7 -6.49 13.21 -1.44
C GLU A 7 -4.96 13.18 -1.20
N PRO A 8 -4.42 12.12 -0.58
CA PRO A 8 -2.99 12.01 -0.34
C PRO A 8 -2.17 12.08 -1.64
N ASN A 9 -0.95 12.64 -1.54
CA ASN A 9 -0.01 12.73 -2.66
C ASN A 9 0.20 11.34 -3.32
N PRO A 10 -0.10 11.19 -4.63
CA PRO A 10 -0.05 9.90 -5.32
C PRO A 10 1.38 9.38 -5.57
N TYR A 11 2.41 10.20 -5.35
CA TYR A 11 3.80 9.83 -5.58
C TYR A 11 4.67 10.09 -4.34
N GLU A 12 4.93 9.00 -3.60
CA GLU A 12 5.89 8.98 -2.50
C GLU A 12 7.01 7.99 -2.87
N PRO A 13 8.22 8.46 -3.22
CA PRO A 13 9.30 7.60 -3.74
C PRO A 13 9.81 6.57 -2.71
N GLN A 14 9.51 6.77 -1.42
CA GLN A 14 9.81 5.80 -0.36
C GLN A 14 8.72 4.73 -0.18
N ARG A 15 7.61 4.81 -0.93
CA ARG A 15 6.49 3.87 -0.84
C ARG A 15 6.31 3.14 -2.16
N ALA A 16 5.94 1.86 -2.09
CA ALA A 16 5.66 1.10 -3.30
C ALA A 16 4.50 1.75 -4.06
N TYR A 17 4.72 2.03 -5.34
CA TYR A 17 3.74 2.64 -6.23
C TYR A 17 2.60 1.66 -6.57
N LEU A 18 2.93 0.37 -6.67
CA LEU A 18 2.04 -0.72 -7.02
C LEU A 18 2.06 -1.77 -5.91
N TYR A 19 0.90 -2.28 -5.54
CA TYR A 19 0.77 -3.41 -4.62
C TYR A 19 0.28 -4.64 -5.37
N LEU A 20 0.74 -5.81 -4.92
CA LEU A 20 0.14 -7.10 -5.25
C LEU A 20 -0.67 -7.57 -4.05
N VAL A 21 -1.99 -7.56 -4.17
CA VAL A 21 -2.89 -8.03 -3.11
C VAL A 21 -3.11 -9.54 -3.31
N ASP A 22 -2.33 -10.34 -2.58
CA ASP A 22 -2.43 -11.80 -2.59
C ASP A 22 -3.66 -12.32 -1.82
N GLY A 23 -3.83 -13.64 -1.75
CA GLY A 23 -4.97 -14.25 -1.06
C GLY A 23 -5.07 -13.91 0.43
N ARG A 24 -3.95 -13.60 1.11
CA ARG A 24 -3.96 -13.15 2.51
C ARG A 24 -4.44 -11.71 2.61
N GLY A 25 -3.93 -10.83 1.74
CA GLY A 25 -4.40 -9.46 1.64
C GLY A 25 -5.89 -9.38 1.32
N GLN A 26 -6.40 -10.32 0.53
CA GLN A 26 -7.81 -10.40 0.19
C GLN A 26 -8.70 -10.94 1.31
N ALA A 27 -8.17 -11.65 2.31
CA ALA A 27 -8.98 -12.11 3.44
C ALA A 27 -9.64 -10.92 4.18
N PHE A 28 -8.93 -9.79 4.28
CA PHE A 28 -9.53 -8.55 4.77
C PHE A 28 -10.63 -8.05 3.83
N THR A 29 -10.33 -7.89 2.53
CA THR A 29 -11.32 -7.34 1.58
C THR A 29 -12.55 -8.23 1.46
N ASP A 30 -12.44 -9.54 1.66
CA ASP A 30 -13.56 -10.46 1.72
C ASP A 30 -14.47 -10.13 2.91
N SER A 31 -13.87 -9.98 4.09
CA SER A 31 -14.60 -9.71 5.34
C SER A 31 -15.37 -8.38 5.34
N VAL A 32 -14.94 -7.42 4.52
CA VAL A 32 -15.60 -6.12 4.36
C VAL A 32 -16.32 -5.97 3.02
N GLY A 33 -16.42 -7.04 2.22
CA GLY A 33 -17.17 -7.04 0.96
C GLY A 33 -16.55 -6.24 -0.19
N LEU A 34 -15.25 -5.93 -0.14
CA LEU A 34 -14.54 -5.12 -1.14
C LEU A 34 -13.86 -5.96 -2.24
N THR A 35 -13.79 -7.28 -2.11
CA THR A 35 -13.02 -8.13 -3.06
C THR A 35 -13.54 -8.05 -4.50
N ALA A 36 -14.86 -7.95 -4.71
CA ALA A 36 -15.41 -7.81 -6.06
C ALA A 36 -14.98 -6.49 -6.72
N GLU A 37 -14.92 -5.40 -5.96
CA GLU A 37 -14.46 -4.11 -6.44
C GLU A 37 -12.94 -4.12 -6.67
N LEU A 38 -12.16 -4.74 -5.78
CA LEU A 38 -10.73 -4.98 -5.98
C LEU A 38 -10.48 -5.73 -7.29
N ALA A 39 -11.27 -6.77 -7.60
CA ALA A 39 -11.13 -7.58 -8.80
C ALA A 39 -11.57 -6.87 -10.10
N SER A 40 -12.14 -5.66 -10.01
CA SER A 40 -12.60 -4.91 -11.17
C SER A 40 -11.41 -4.48 -12.06
N PRO A 41 -11.48 -4.70 -13.39
CA PRO A 41 -10.45 -4.25 -14.31
C PRO A 41 -10.31 -2.73 -14.39
N ALA A 42 -11.28 -1.97 -13.83
CA ALA A 42 -11.18 -0.52 -13.70
C ALA A 42 -10.20 -0.08 -12.58
N LEU A 43 -9.91 -0.95 -11.61
CA LEU A 43 -9.07 -0.63 -10.44
C LEU A 43 -7.78 -1.43 -10.38
N SER A 44 -7.79 -2.69 -10.83
CA SER A 44 -6.63 -3.59 -10.71
C SER A 44 -6.45 -4.48 -11.94
N VAL A 45 -5.31 -5.15 -11.99
CA VAL A 45 -4.97 -6.15 -13.00
C VAL A 45 -4.74 -7.49 -12.30
N SER A 46 -5.44 -8.53 -12.76
CA SER A 46 -5.28 -9.88 -12.22
C SER A 46 -3.89 -10.44 -12.51
N SER A 47 -3.34 -11.15 -11.54
CA SER A 47 -2.12 -11.94 -11.69
C SER A 47 -2.33 -13.25 -12.46
N LEU A 48 -3.49 -13.50 -13.08
CA LEU A 48 -3.69 -14.69 -13.91
C LEU A 48 -3.24 -14.49 -15.36
N ASN A 49 -3.20 -13.24 -15.82
CA ASN A 49 -2.91 -12.90 -17.21
C ASN A 49 -1.67 -12.01 -17.27
N TYR A 50 -0.48 -12.60 -17.25
CA TYR A 50 0.76 -11.87 -17.52
C TYR A 50 1.67 -12.67 -18.45
N THR A 51 2.54 -11.92 -19.11
CA THR A 51 3.63 -12.45 -19.93
C THR A 51 4.94 -12.08 -19.26
N VAL A 52 5.82 -13.05 -19.09
CA VAL A 52 7.21 -12.81 -18.70
C VAL A 52 8.03 -12.77 -19.96
N THR A 53 8.57 -11.59 -20.28
CA THR A 53 9.48 -11.41 -21.41
C THR A 53 10.90 -11.27 -20.88
N ARG A 54 11.76 -12.25 -21.19
CA ARG A 54 13.20 -12.16 -20.94
C ARG A 54 13.90 -11.63 -22.19
N LEU A 55 14.58 -10.50 -22.03
CA LEU A 55 15.44 -9.91 -23.06
C LEU A 55 16.88 -10.27 -22.71
N MET A 56 17.54 -11.04 -23.58
CA MET A 56 18.93 -11.44 -23.42
C MET A 56 19.88 -10.31 -23.89
N PRO A 57 21.14 -10.27 -23.43
CA PRO A 57 22.10 -9.23 -23.84
C PRO A 57 22.28 -9.08 -25.35
N GLU A 58 22.15 -10.18 -26.09
CA GLU A 58 22.23 -10.24 -27.55
C GLU A 58 20.95 -9.77 -28.29
N GLY A 59 19.93 -9.33 -27.54
CA GLY A 59 18.65 -8.88 -28.08
C GLY A 59 17.64 -10.00 -28.32
N ALA A 60 18.00 -11.26 -28.04
CA ALA A 60 17.06 -12.38 -28.12
C ALA A 60 15.93 -12.22 -27.09
N ARG A 61 14.68 -12.46 -27.54
CA ARG A 61 13.47 -12.38 -26.73
C ARG A 61 12.97 -13.79 -26.43
N VAL A 62 12.77 -14.10 -25.15
CA VAL A 62 12.09 -15.31 -24.72
C VAL A 62 10.85 -14.91 -23.95
N GLU A 63 9.68 -15.23 -24.50
CA GLU A 63 8.42 -15.06 -23.81
C GLU A 63 7.99 -16.35 -23.16
N ALA A 64 7.45 -16.24 -21.96
CA ALA A 64 6.69 -17.27 -21.34
C ALA A 64 5.38 -16.65 -20.83
N ALA A 65 4.28 -17.39 -20.97
CA ALA A 65 3.05 -17.17 -20.21
C ALA A 65 2.98 -18.23 -19.11
N PRO A 66 3.92 -18.24 -18.14
CA PRO A 66 3.86 -19.25 -17.10
C PRO A 66 2.68 -18.94 -16.18
N PRO A 67 2.14 -19.94 -15.49
CA PRO A 67 1.74 -19.76 -14.11
C PRO A 67 3.01 -19.73 -13.23
N ILE A 68 3.48 -18.54 -12.83
CA ILE A 68 4.39 -18.23 -11.70
C ILE A 68 3.82 -18.78 -10.39
N LEU A 69 2.50 -18.84 -10.25
CA LEU A 69 1.80 -19.41 -9.10
C LEU A 69 1.11 -20.71 -9.53
N ASP A 70 1.21 -21.77 -8.71
CA ASP A 70 0.59 -23.07 -8.97
C ASP A 70 -0.89 -22.94 -9.37
N ALA A 71 -1.19 -23.28 -10.63
CA ALA A 71 -2.51 -23.11 -11.24
C ALA A 71 -3.62 -23.92 -10.55
N ALA A 72 -3.27 -24.98 -9.79
CA ALA A 72 -4.25 -25.81 -9.10
C ALA A 72 -4.83 -25.16 -7.83
N ASN A 73 -4.14 -24.16 -7.25
CA ASN A 73 -4.51 -23.57 -5.95
C ASN A 73 -4.38 -22.04 -5.88
N ALA A 74 -4.00 -21.37 -6.97
CA ALA A 74 -3.78 -19.94 -6.96
C ALA A 74 -5.09 -19.15 -7.03
N ARG A 75 -5.60 -18.73 -5.86
CA ARG A 75 -6.48 -17.57 -5.79
C ARG A 75 -5.80 -16.41 -6.55
N PRO A 76 -6.49 -15.73 -7.49
CA PRO A 76 -5.90 -14.64 -8.25
C PRO A 76 -5.43 -13.55 -7.29
N ALA A 77 -4.20 -13.06 -7.47
CA ALA A 77 -3.74 -11.85 -6.81
C ALA A 77 -4.03 -10.64 -7.73
N TYR A 78 -4.07 -9.45 -7.15
CA TYR A 78 -4.43 -8.24 -7.90
C TYR A 78 -3.35 -7.17 -7.79
N TRP A 79 -2.79 -6.78 -8.94
CA TRP A 79 -1.90 -5.65 -9.07
C TRP A 79 -2.72 -4.36 -9.10
N ILE A 80 -2.51 -3.49 -8.13
CA ILE A 80 -3.31 -2.27 -7.97
C ILE A 80 -2.41 -1.09 -7.58
N PRO A 81 -2.58 0.11 -8.17
CA PRO A 81 -1.86 1.30 -7.71
C PRO A 81 -2.16 1.58 -6.24
N ARG A 82 -1.14 1.94 -5.47
CA ARG A 82 -1.26 2.22 -4.03
C ARG A 82 -2.41 3.17 -3.71
N ALA A 83 -2.49 4.29 -4.43
CA ALA A 83 -3.55 5.30 -4.21
C ALA A 83 -4.95 4.71 -4.45
N ALA A 84 -5.13 3.90 -5.49
CA ALA A 84 -6.39 3.23 -5.79
C ALA A 84 -6.78 2.24 -4.69
N PHE A 85 -5.81 1.46 -4.19
CA PHE A 85 -6.04 0.53 -3.09
C PHE A 85 -6.42 1.25 -1.79
N LEU A 86 -5.71 2.32 -1.43
CA LEU A 86 -6.05 3.11 -0.25
C LEU A 86 -7.44 3.75 -0.39
N GLY A 87 -7.78 4.27 -1.57
CA GLY A 87 -9.12 4.78 -1.86
C GLY A 87 -10.20 3.71 -1.68
N LEU A 88 -9.94 2.48 -2.14
CA LEU A 88 -10.84 1.33 -1.92
C LEU A 88 -11.04 1.05 -0.42
N LEU A 89 -9.96 0.99 0.37
CA LEU A 89 -10.04 0.76 1.82
C LEU A 89 -10.80 1.88 2.54
N LEU A 90 -10.56 3.14 2.16
CA LEU A 90 -11.24 4.30 2.73
C LEU A 90 -12.75 4.27 2.49
N ARG A 91 -13.20 3.83 1.31
CA ARG A 91 -14.63 3.63 1.02
C ARG A 91 -15.28 2.55 1.89
N GLY A 92 -14.49 1.56 2.31
CA GLY A 92 -14.93 0.49 3.21
C GLY A 92 -15.03 0.88 4.68
N LEU A 93 -14.66 2.11 5.06
CA LEU A 93 -14.75 2.54 6.45
C LEU A 93 -16.22 2.67 6.89
N PRO A 94 -16.57 2.19 8.09
CA PRO A 94 -17.93 2.32 8.59
C PRO A 94 -18.26 3.78 8.94
N PRO A 95 -19.54 4.21 8.86
CA PRO A 95 -19.93 5.62 9.05
C PRO A 95 -19.57 6.23 10.41
N ARG A 96 -19.32 5.40 11.42
CA ARG A 96 -18.91 5.81 12.77
C ARG A 96 -17.43 6.21 12.87
N VAL A 97 -16.65 5.98 11.82
CA VAL A 97 -15.22 6.30 11.80
C VAL A 97 -15.03 7.69 11.22
N THR A 98 -14.43 8.58 12.01
CA THR A 98 -13.99 9.90 11.56
C THR A 98 -12.53 9.83 11.14
N THR A 99 -12.24 10.25 9.91
CA THR A 99 -10.87 10.33 9.39
C THR A 99 -10.39 11.79 9.36
N LEU A 100 -9.15 12.01 9.81
CA LEU A 100 -8.49 13.30 9.77
C LEU A 100 -7.25 13.19 8.86
N PHE A 101 -7.42 13.56 7.59
CA PHE A 101 -6.31 13.59 6.63
C PHE A 101 -5.41 14.79 6.84
N GLY A 102 -4.13 14.63 6.47
CA GLY A 102 -3.10 15.65 6.66
C GLY A 102 -2.76 15.93 8.13
N ALA A 103 -3.24 15.09 9.05
CA ALA A 103 -2.83 15.14 10.44
C ALA A 103 -1.54 14.32 10.63
N GLU A 104 -0.56 14.91 11.29
CA GLU A 104 0.71 14.29 11.65
C GLU A 104 0.75 14.04 13.15
N LEU A 105 1.05 12.81 13.56
CA LEU A 105 1.31 12.51 14.96
C LEU A 105 2.64 13.14 15.36
N ILE A 106 2.64 13.98 16.40
CA ILE A 106 3.83 14.70 16.86
C ILE A 106 4.37 14.06 18.14
N GLU A 107 3.48 13.76 19.07
CA GLU A 107 3.87 13.23 20.38
C GLU A 107 2.85 12.23 20.91
N VAL A 108 3.37 11.23 21.60
CA VAL A 108 2.60 10.34 22.46
C VAL A 108 3.32 10.30 23.80
N SER A 109 2.60 10.60 24.88
CA SER A 109 3.14 10.62 26.23
C SER A 109 2.26 9.80 27.18
N ARG A 110 2.87 9.30 28.25
CA ARG A 110 2.18 8.55 29.30
C ARG A 110 2.12 9.41 30.55
N THR A 111 0.93 9.56 31.09
CA THR A 111 0.69 10.34 32.31
C THR A 111 0.97 9.50 33.56
N ALA A 112 1.07 10.16 34.72
CA ALA A 112 1.37 9.49 36.00
C ALA A 112 0.29 8.48 36.43
N ASP A 113 -0.97 8.73 36.07
CA ASP A 113 -2.10 7.81 36.26
C ASP A 113 -2.18 6.69 35.20
N GLY A 114 -1.19 6.64 34.29
CA GLY A 114 -1.05 5.58 33.29
C GLY A 114 -1.88 5.79 32.02
N ALA A 115 -2.61 6.90 31.90
CA ALA A 115 -3.30 7.27 30.67
C ALA A 115 -2.31 7.69 29.57
N VAL A 116 -2.81 7.80 28.34
CA VAL A 116 -2.03 8.19 27.16
C VAL A 116 -2.57 9.51 26.62
N ASP A 117 -1.68 10.50 26.48
CA ASP A 117 -1.96 11.75 25.78
C ASP A 117 -1.31 11.72 24.40
N VAL A 118 -2.05 12.20 23.40
CA VAL A 118 -1.65 12.24 21.99
C VAL A 118 -1.73 13.67 21.51
N VAL A 119 -0.64 14.16 20.92
CA VAL A 119 -0.58 15.45 20.25
C VAL A 119 -0.35 15.23 18.77
N ALA A 120 -1.27 15.72 17.95
CA ALA A 120 -1.15 15.72 16.50
C ALA A 120 -1.17 17.16 15.97
N ARG A 121 -0.55 17.39 14.82
CA ARG A 121 -0.67 18.64 14.06
C ARG A 121 -1.62 18.39 12.89
N THR A 122 -2.69 19.17 12.81
CA THR A 122 -3.66 19.07 11.71
C THR A 122 -3.11 19.70 10.42
N ALA A 123 -3.79 19.44 9.30
CA ALA A 123 -3.42 20.02 7.99
C ALA A 123 -3.39 21.55 8.00
N ASP A 124 -4.22 22.17 8.85
CA ASP A 124 -4.32 23.62 9.01
C ASP A 124 -3.22 24.18 9.94
N GLY A 125 -2.32 23.32 10.44
CA GLY A 125 -1.21 23.67 11.33
C GLY A 125 -1.55 23.70 12.82
N GLU A 126 -2.84 23.58 13.17
CA GLU A 126 -3.30 23.61 14.56
C GLU A 126 -2.95 22.32 15.32
N ALA A 127 -2.67 22.47 16.62
CA ALA A 127 -2.46 21.34 17.51
C ALA A 127 -3.80 20.70 17.93
N LEU A 128 -3.87 19.38 17.80
CA LEU A 128 -4.98 18.55 18.25
C LEU A 128 -4.49 17.66 19.39
N CYS A 129 -5.02 17.87 20.59
CA CYS A 129 -4.71 17.07 21.77
C CYS A 129 -5.85 16.08 22.05
N LEU A 130 -5.52 14.80 22.19
CA LEU A 130 -6.45 13.71 22.42
C LEU A 130 -6.00 12.85 23.61
N ARG A 131 -6.96 12.35 24.39
CA ARG A 131 -6.73 11.34 25.43
C ARG A 131 -7.53 10.09 25.10
N PRO A 132 -7.02 9.20 24.22
CA PRO A 132 -7.75 8.02 23.82
C PRO A 132 -7.76 6.95 24.92
N ALA A 133 -8.83 6.15 24.97
CA ALA A 133 -8.87 4.94 25.80
C ALA A 133 -8.03 3.79 25.22
N LEU A 134 -7.81 3.80 23.90
CA LEU A 134 -6.98 2.85 23.17
C LEU A 134 -6.27 3.56 22.01
N LEU A 135 -4.95 3.40 21.93
CA LEU A 135 -4.13 3.89 20.82
C LEU A 135 -3.62 2.68 20.02
N VAL A 136 -3.85 2.70 18.70
CA VAL A 136 -3.34 1.68 17.77
C VAL A 136 -2.31 2.34 16.86
N GLY A 137 -1.07 1.83 16.90
CA GLY A 137 0.02 2.28 16.02
C GLY A 137 -0.06 1.62 14.66
N ALA A 138 -0.47 2.39 13.64
CA ALA A 138 -0.49 1.99 12.23
C ALA A 138 0.24 3.02 11.34
N ASP A 139 1.23 3.70 11.90
CA ASP A 139 2.01 4.82 11.35
C ASP A 139 3.26 4.39 10.57
N GLY A 140 3.42 3.08 10.31
CA GLY A 140 4.36 2.54 9.34
C GLY A 140 5.78 2.32 9.87
N LEU A 141 6.76 2.36 8.98
CA LEU A 141 8.14 1.97 9.29
C LEU A 141 8.78 2.86 10.36
N ASN A 142 8.54 4.18 10.30
CA ASN A 142 9.09 5.17 11.24
C ASN A 142 8.07 5.51 12.35
N SER A 143 7.49 4.47 12.96
CA SER A 143 6.39 4.61 13.92
C SER A 143 6.82 5.29 15.22
N ILE A 144 6.17 6.41 15.55
CA ILE A 144 6.30 7.11 16.82
C ILE A 144 5.64 6.30 17.93
N VAL A 145 4.49 5.67 17.64
CA VAL A 145 3.78 4.84 18.63
C VAL A 145 4.67 3.69 19.08
N ARG A 146 5.33 3.01 18.13
CA ARG A 146 6.26 1.92 18.43
C ARG A 146 7.46 2.39 19.25
N GLU A 147 8.06 3.53 18.88
CA GLU A 147 9.17 4.13 19.64
C GLU A 147 8.77 4.41 21.09
N ARG A 148 7.59 4.97 21.31
CA ARG A 148 7.08 5.30 22.66
C ARG A 148 6.74 4.05 23.45
N CYS A 149 6.13 3.04 22.84
CA CYS A 149 5.93 1.75 23.50
C CYS A 149 7.26 1.10 23.89
N ALA A 150 8.29 1.16 23.04
CA ALA A 150 9.63 0.65 23.36
C ALA A 150 10.24 1.35 24.58
N ALA A 151 10.05 2.67 24.70
CA ALA A 151 10.55 3.46 25.83
C ALA A 151 9.81 3.18 27.15
N TRP A 152 8.59 2.65 27.09
CA TRP A 152 7.79 2.32 28.28
C TRP A 152 7.85 0.83 28.66
N ALA A 153 8.36 -0.01 27.77
CA ALA A 153 8.47 -1.44 27.98
C ALA A 153 9.67 -1.79 28.87
N GLU A 154 9.61 -2.94 29.53
CA GLU A 154 10.77 -3.51 30.23
C GLU A 154 11.89 -3.87 29.23
N SER A 155 11.51 -4.25 28.01
CA SER A 155 12.39 -4.61 26.91
C SER A 155 12.04 -3.81 25.66
N ALA A 156 12.91 -2.87 25.28
CA ALA A 156 12.79 -2.15 24.00
C ALA A 156 12.98 -3.08 22.79
N ALA A 157 13.61 -4.25 22.98
CA ALA A 157 13.83 -5.22 21.91
C ALA A 157 12.52 -5.79 21.36
N ASP A 158 11.48 -5.88 22.19
CA ASP A 158 10.15 -6.40 21.81
C ASP A 158 9.46 -5.51 20.76
N PHE A 159 9.91 -4.27 20.65
CA PHE A 159 9.41 -3.25 19.73
C PHE A 159 10.40 -2.94 18.59
N THR A 160 11.51 -3.67 18.51
CA THR A 160 12.51 -3.46 17.46
C THR A 160 12.16 -4.29 16.22
N PRO A 161 12.02 -3.67 15.04
CA PRO A 161 11.76 -4.41 13.80
C PRO A 161 12.88 -5.43 13.52
N VAL A 162 12.49 -6.65 13.18
CA VAL A 162 13.45 -7.67 12.73
C VAL A 162 13.88 -7.34 11.30
N VAL A 163 15.17 -7.11 11.12
CA VAL A 163 15.78 -6.86 9.79
C VAL A 163 16.39 -8.16 9.30
N LEU A 164 15.89 -8.66 8.17
CA LEU A 164 16.41 -9.85 7.51
C LEU A 164 17.06 -9.46 6.18
N PRO A 165 18.22 -10.02 5.83
CA PRO A 165 18.82 -9.80 4.53
C PRO A 165 17.89 -10.38 3.45
N SER A 166 17.69 -9.63 2.37
CA SER A 166 16.92 -10.07 1.21
C SER A 166 17.74 -9.82 -0.05
N PRO A 167 17.91 -10.82 -0.94
CA PRO A 167 18.54 -10.59 -2.25
C PRO A 167 17.85 -9.50 -3.08
N SER A 168 16.60 -9.17 -2.76
CA SER A 168 15.81 -8.12 -3.41
C SER A 168 15.91 -6.76 -2.71
N SER A 169 16.64 -6.64 -1.59
CA SER A 169 16.86 -5.35 -0.93
C SER A 169 17.75 -4.47 -1.81
N GLY A 170 17.33 -3.23 -2.07
CA GLY A 170 18.08 -2.27 -2.89
C GLY A 170 17.75 -2.28 -4.39
N LEU A 171 16.74 -3.03 -4.83
CA LEU A 171 16.26 -2.95 -6.21
C LEU A 171 15.71 -1.55 -6.53
N LEU A 172 16.21 -0.95 -7.61
CA LEU A 172 15.72 0.32 -8.14
C LEU A 172 14.72 0.03 -9.27
N TYR A 173 13.48 0.47 -9.09
CA TYR A 173 12.43 0.32 -10.09
C TYR A 173 12.26 1.62 -10.87
N LYS A 174 12.32 1.54 -12.20
CA LYS A 174 11.86 2.62 -13.09
C LYS A 174 10.44 2.29 -13.54
N MET A 175 9.46 3.05 -13.05
CA MET A 175 8.08 2.90 -13.47
C MET A 175 7.77 3.85 -14.64
N ILE A 176 7.15 3.32 -15.68
CA ILE A 176 6.59 4.08 -16.80
C ILE A 176 5.08 3.88 -16.74
N ARG A 177 4.33 4.98 -16.62
CA ARG A 177 2.87 4.95 -16.63
C ARG A 177 2.39 5.20 -18.05
N LEU A 178 1.63 4.25 -18.60
CA LEU A 178 0.95 4.38 -19.88
C LEU A 178 -0.57 4.50 -19.64
N PRO A 179 -1.31 5.22 -20.49
CA PRO A 179 -2.76 5.22 -20.41
C PRO A 179 -3.31 3.82 -20.76
N PRO A 180 -4.46 3.43 -20.18
CA PRO A 180 -5.05 2.10 -20.36
C PRO A 180 -5.44 1.80 -21.82
N ALA A 181 -5.66 2.86 -22.61
CA ALA A 181 -5.68 2.81 -24.06
C ALA A 181 -4.63 3.80 -24.58
N PHE A 182 -3.65 3.30 -25.31
CA PHE A 182 -2.70 4.11 -26.07
C PHE A 182 -2.82 3.70 -27.54
N ALA A 183 -2.76 4.68 -28.43
CA ALA A 183 -2.71 4.40 -29.86
C ALA A 183 -1.38 3.68 -30.14
N LEU A 184 -1.47 2.44 -30.61
CA LEU A 184 -0.34 1.78 -31.22
C LEU A 184 -0.14 2.41 -32.59
N ASP A 185 1.06 2.89 -32.87
CA ASP A 185 1.38 3.37 -34.20
C ASP A 185 1.41 2.17 -35.15
N SER A 186 0.47 2.12 -36.09
CA SER A 186 0.40 1.06 -37.10
C SER A 186 1.61 1.00 -38.03
N ALA A 187 2.47 2.04 -38.01
CA ALA A 187 3.71 2.09 -38.79
C ALA A 187 4.91 1.45 -38.07
N ASP A 188 4.80 1.10 -36.78
CA ASP A 188 5.90 0.50 -36.03
C ASP A 188 5.91 -1.02 -36.24
N ALA A 189 6.83 -1.49 -37.08
CA ALA A 189 6.94 -2.86 -37.61
C ALA A 189 7.29 -3.95 -36.58
N SER A 190 7.07 -3.72 -35.29
CA SER A 190 7.21 -4.71 -34.23
C SER A 190 5.95 -5.55 -33.98
N LEU A 191 4.89 -5.32 -34.78
CA LEU A 191 3.62 -6.05 -34.77
C LEU A 191 3.51 -7.14 -35.86
N THR A 192 4.61 -7.78 -36.23
CA THR A 192 4.54 -9.09 -36.91
C THR A 192 4.96 -10.17 -35.94
N ALA A 193 3.99 -10.66 -35.17
CA ALA A 193 4.06 -11.98 -34.58
C ALA A 193 2.71 -12.66 -34.83
N GLU A 194 2.72 -13.60 -35.77
CA GLU A 194 1.75 -14.70 -35.84
C GLU A 194 1.76 -15.52 -34.53
#